data_AF-A0A950B587-F1
#
_entry.id   AF-A0A950B587-F1
#
_cell.length_a   1.000
_cell.length_b   1.000
_cell.length_c   1.000
_cell.angle_alpha   90.00
_cell.angle_beta   90.00
_cell.angle_gamma   90.00
#
_symmetry.space_group_name_H-M   'P 1'
#
loop_
_entity.id
_entity.type
_entity.pdbx_description
1 polymer ?
#
loop_
_entity_poly.entity_id
_entity_poly.type
_entity_poly.pdbx_seq_one_letter_code
_entity_poly.pdbx_strand_id
1 'polypeptide(L)' 'MKFRLEHTFSAPIDAVEAAMVDPVFLEGTRLPDVGPPEVLSRDEDGDTVTLRVTYHYTGSLDSLARR' A
#
# COMPACT_ATOMS: atom_id res chain seq x y z
N MET A 1 15.76 -13.73 -2.75
CA MET A 1 16.20 -12.33 -2.90
C MET A 1 15.80 -11.58 -1.63
N LYS A 2 16.69 -10.81 -1.01
CA LYS A 2 16.39 -10.00 0.20
C LYS A 2 16.64 -8.54 -0.16
N PHE A 3 15.62 -7.70 -0.10
CA PHE A 3 15.74 -6.26 -0.28
C PHE A 3 15.46 -5.55 1.04
N ARG A 4 16.18 -4.45 1.27
CA ARG A 4 15.92 -3.50 2.36
C ARG A 4 15.96 -2.09 1.76
N LEU A 5 14.95 -1.30 2.07
CA LEU A 5 14.88 0.11 1.72
C LEU A 5 14.55 0.88 3.00
N GLU A 6 15.21 2.01 3.21
CA GLU A 6 14.93 2.95 4.29
C GLU A 6 14.55 4.29 3.67
N HIS A 7 13.50 4.91 4.20
CA HIS A 7 13.03 6.22 3.78
C HIS A 7 12.70 7.05 5.03
N THR A 8 13.06 8.33 5.00
CA THR A 8 12.74 9.27 6.07
C THR A 8 11.75 10.31 5.55
N PHE A 9 10.57 10.37 6.16
CA PHE A 9 9.59 11.41 5.88
C PHE A 9 9.89 12.66 6.72
N SER A 10 9.84 13.83 6.09
CA SER A 10 9.92 15.12 6.80
C SER A 10 8.54 15.50 7.35
N ALA A 11 8.01 14.69 8.26
CA ALA A 11 6.70 14.86 8.88
C ALA A 11 6.70 14.32 10.32
N PRO A 12 5.81 14.83 11.20
CA PRO A 12 5.54 14.24 12.50
C PRO A 12 5.13 12.76 12.40
N ILE A 13 5.48 11.96 13.42
CA ILE A 13 5.22 10.51 13.40
C ILE A 13 3.72 10.19 13.35
N ASP A 14 2.92 10.91 14.13
CA ASP A 14 1.47 10.78 14.18
C ASP A 14 0.80 11.09 12.83
N ALA A 15 1.34 12.06 12.09
CA ALA A 15 0.87 12.37 10.74
C ALA A 15 1.19 11.22 9.75
N VAL A 16 2.36 10.60 9.88
CA VAL A 16 2.74 9.44 9.04
C VAL A 16 1.88 8.22 9.40
N GLU A 17 1.71 7.93 10.69
CA GLU A 17 0.89 6.82 11.18
C GLU A 17 -0.57 6.98 10.73
N ALA A 18 -1.14 8.18 10.85
CA ALA A 18 -2.48 8.48 10.38
C ALA A 18 -2.62 8.26 8.87
N ALA A 19 -1.66 8.73 8.07
CA ALA A 19 -1.66 8.54 6.62
C ALA A 19 -1.54 7.06 6.21
N MET A 20 -0.79 6.25 6.96
CA MET A 20 -0.62 4.82 6.69
C MET A 20 -1.92 4.01 6.85
N VAL A 21 -2.88 4.51 7.62
CA VAL A 21 -4.16 3.83 7.91
C VAL A 21 -5.38 4.60 7.39
N ASP A 22 -5.16 5.66 6.61
CA ASP A 22 -6.19 6.46 5.98
C ASP A 22 -6.65 5.79 4.66
N PRO A 23 -7.92 5.33 4.59
CA PRO A 23 -8.44 4.69 3.39
C PRO A 23 -8.46 5.64 2.18
N VAL A 24 -8.77 6.92 2.39
CA VAL A 24 -8.84 7.92 1.31
C VAL A 24 -7.45 8.20 0.74
N PHE A 25 -6.45 8.31 1.62
CA PHE A 25 -5.06 8.44 1.18
C PHE A 25 -4.63 7.24 0.34
N LEU A 26 -4.91 6.02 0.81
CA LEU A 26 -4.53 4.79 0.11
C LEU A 26 -5.20 4.66 -1.25
N GLU A 27 -6.51 4.91 -1.37
CA GLU A 27 -7.26 4.89 -2.63
C GLU A 27 -6.69 5.88 -3.68
N GLY A 28 -6.03 6.94 -3.23
CA GLY A 28 -5.33 7.91 -4.07
C GLY A 28 -3.97 7.43 -4.62
N THR A 29 -3.37 6.38 -4.04
CA THR A 29 -2.03 5.93 -4.43
C THR A 29 -2.04 5.20 -5.77
N ARG A 30 -0.96 5.35 -6.55
CA ARG A 30 -0.79 4.68 -7.85
C ARG A 30 0.60 4.06 -7.89
N LEU A 31 0.66 2.83 -8.38
CA LEU A 31 1.89 2.05 -8.52
C LEU A 31 2.01 1.56 -9.97
N PRO A 32 3.23 1.43 -10.51
CA PRO A 32 3.44 0.78 -11.81
C PRO A 32 2.92 -0.65 -11.80
N ASP A 33 2.26 -1.05 -12.89
CA ASP A 33 1.76 -2.43 -13.10
C ASP A 33 0.80 -2.96 -12.02
N VAL A 34 0.18 -2.06 -11.26
CA VAL A 34 -0.83 -2.39 -10.25
C VAL A 34 -2.01 -1.43 -10.43
N GLY A 35 -3.22 -1.97 -10.47
CA GLY A 35 -4.46 -1.21 -10.49
C GLY A 35 -4.63 -0.37 -9.22
N PRO A 36 -5.62 0.56 -9.19
CA PRO A 36 -5.89 1.33 -7.98
C PRO A 36 -6.20 0.37 -6.82
N PRO A 37 -5.75 0.68 -5.60
CA PRO A 37 -6.17 -0.06 -4.42
C PRO A 37 -7.67 0.06 -4.19
N GLU A 38 -8.26 -1.01 -3.67
CA GLU A 38 -9.62 -1.03 -3.17
C GLU A 38 -9.59 -1.38 -1.68
N VAL A 39 -10.16 -0.51 -0.84
CA VAL A 39 -10.26 -0.73 0.60
C VAL A 39 -11.41 -1.70 0.86
N LEU A 40 -11.09 -2.85 1.45
CA LEU A 40 -12.07 -3.89 1.76
C LEU A 40 -12.68 -3.71 3.16
N SER A 41 -11.87 -3.29 4.13
CA SER A 41 -12.33 -3.08 5.50
C SER A 41 -11.33 -2.24 6.29
N ARG A 42 -11.83 -1.49 7.28
CA ARG A 42 -11.03 -0.81 8.29
C ARG A 42 -11.63 -1.09 9.66
N ASP A 43 -10.79 -1.54 10.59
CA ASP A 43 -11.20 -1.89 11.95
C ASP A 43 -10.22 -1.26 12.96
N GLU A 44 -10.75 -0.85 14.11
CA GLU A 44 -9.98 -0.24 15.19
C GLU A 44 -10.18 -1.05 16.48
N ASP A 45 -9.07 -1.51 17.07
CA ASP A 45 -9.03 -2.20 18.36
C ASP A 45 -7.98 -1.54 19.26
N GLY A 46 -8.44 -0.69 20.17
CA GLY A 46 -7.58 0.14 21.01
C GLY A 46 -6.64 0.99 20.17
N ASP A 47 -5.34 0.76 20.29
CA ASP A 47 -4.29 1.49 19.57
C ASP A 47 -3.92 0.81 18.22
N THR A 48 -4.62 -0.25 17.83
CA THR A 48 -4.35 -0.98 16.59
C THR A 48 -5.40 -0.67 15.54
N VAL A 49 -4.96 -0.20 14.37
CA VAL A 49 -5.82 -0.05 13.19
C VAL A 49 -5.47 -1.13 12.18
N THR A 50 -6.44 -1.95 11.81
CA THR A 50 -6.30 -2.94 10.73
C THR A 50 -7.00 -2.43 9.49
N LEU A 51 -6.23 -2.12 8.44
CA LEU A 51 -6.74 -1.75 7.14
C LEU A 51 -6.48 -2.86 6.12
N ARG A 52 -7.55 -3.41 5.56
CA ARG A 52 -7.48 -4.46 4.53
C ARG A 52 -7.67 -3.83 3.17
N VAL A 53 -6.68 -3.98 2.30
CA VAL A 53 -6.66 -3.43 0.95
C VAL A 53 -6.37 -4.54 -0.04
N THR A 54 -7.08 -4.56 -1.16
CA THR A 54 -6.76 -5.41 -2.29
C THR A 54 -6.11 -4.62 -3.42
N TYR A 55 -5.22 -5.27 -4.14
CA TYR A 55 -4.53 -4.73 -5.29
C TYR A 55 -4.64 -5.74 -6.44
N HIS A 56 -4.95 -5.25 -7.63
CA HIS A 56 -4.93 -6.07 -8.83
C HIS A 56 -3.63 -5.81 -9.59
N TYR A 57 -2.80 -6.84 -9.74
CA TYR A 57 -1.64 -6.77 -10.62
C TYR A 57 -2.10 -6.67 -12.07
N THR A 58 -1.66 -5.63 -12.78
CA THR A 58 -2.01 -5.33 -14.18
C THR A 58 -0.84 -5.46 -15.13
N GLY A 59 0.36 -5.77 -14.61
CA GLY A 59 1.53 -6.04 -15.42
C GLY A 59 1.45 -7.33 -16.22
N SER A 60 2.49 -7.55 -17.00
CA SER A 60 2.63 -8.77 -17.80
C SER A 60 4.00 -9.39 -17.59
N LEU A 61 4.06 -10.72 -17.62
CA LEU A 61 5.34 -11.40 -17.59
C LEU A 61 6.17 -11.01 -18.81
N ASP A 62 7.49 -10.90 -18.62
CA ASP A 62 8.41 -10.75 -19.75
C ASP A 62 8.25 -11.90 -20.74
N SER A 63 8.45 -11.62 -22.02
CA SER A 63 8.29 -12.60 -23.10
C SER A 63 9.12 -13.87 -22.90
N LEU A 64 10.30 -13.74 -22.28
CA LEU A 64 11.18 -14.85 -21.91
C LEU A 64 10.63 -15.75 -20.80
N ALA A 65 9.72 -15.25 -19.96
CA ALA A 65 9.12 -15.97 -18.83
C ALA A 65 7.72 -16.53 -19.14
N ARG A 66 7.14 -16.23 -20.31
CA ARG A 66 5.81 -16.72 -20.72
C ARG A 66 5.80 -18.18 -21.22
N ARG A 67 6.89 -18.92 -21.02
CA ARG A 67 7.15 -20.18 -21.71
C ARG A 67 7.44 -21.34 -20.77
#